data_AF-A0A497JUU4-F1
#
_entry.id   AF-A0A497JUU4-F1
#
_cell.length_a   1.000
_cell.length_b   1.000
_cell.length_c   1.000
_cell.angle_alpha   90.00
_cell.angle_beta   90.00
_cell.angle_gamma   90.00
#
_symmetry.space_group_name_H-M   'P 1'
#
loop_
_entity.id
_entity.type
_entity.pdbx_description
1 polymer ?
#
loop_
_entity_poly.entity_id
_entity_poly.type
_entity_poly.pdbx_seq_one_letter_code
_entity_poly.pdbx_strand_id
1 'polypeptide(L)'
;MVLSTLQTIALIVGIAYYLIIMRNSQRNQQIQIETRQAQLFMQIYDHYNDREFAKMVQEPLNVWKWEDVDDGWEKYGPETNIEASSTWISVFNYFKGVGVLVKRNQMDISVVHDLLSSFLVPIWEKWEPMIMRYRELYNQPTAWEGAEYLYKELIRYIEEHPELKT
;
A
#
# COMPACT_ATOMS: atom_id res chain seq x y z
N MET A 1 15.99 63.53 0.36
CA MET A 1 14.64 62.90 0.33
C MET A 1 14.42 61.97 -0.86
N VAL A 2 14.90 62.28 -2.07
CA VAL A 2 14.69 61.42 -3.28
C VAL A 2 15.41 60.06 -3.20
N LEU A 3 16.59 60.00 -2.57
CA LEU A 3 17.37 58.77 -2.46
C LEU A 3 16.72 57.73 -1.50
N SER A 4 16.15 58.19 -0.38
CA SER A 4 15.46 57.33 0.59
C SER A 4 14.15 56.77 0.04
N THR A 5 13.42 57.54 -0.77
CA THR A 5 12.23 57.04 -1.48
C THR A 5 12.59 55.97 -2.50
N LEU A 6 13.71 56.11 -3.22
CA LEU A 6 14.17 55.12 -4.20
C LEU A 6 14.57 53.79 -3.53
N GLN A 7 15.29 53.87 -2.42
CA GLN A 7 15.67 52.70 -1.61
C GLN A 7 14.44 51.97 -1.06
N THR A 8 13.45 52.72 -0.58
CA THR A 8 12.20 52.15 -0.06
C THR A 8 11.41 51.42 -1.16
N ILE A 9 11.32 52.00 -2.36
CA ILE A 9 10.66 51.35 -3.51
C ILE A 9 11.41 50.07 -3.92
N ALA A 10 12.74 50.12 -4.01
CA ALA A 10 13.54 48.94 -4.34
C ALA A 10 13.37 47.81 -3.32
N LEU A 11 13.31 48.14 -2.02
CA LEU A 11 13.05 47.18 -0.96
C LEU A 11 11.65 46.56 -1.10
N ILE A 12 10.62 47.36 -1.36
CA ILE A 12 9.24 46.87 -1.54
C ILE A 12 9.15 45.94 -2.76
N VAL A 13 9.78 46.30 -3.88
CA VAL A 13 9.84 45.45 -5.09
C VAL A 13 10.56 44.13 -4.79
N GLY A 14 11.68 44.17 -4.06
CA GLY A 14 12.41 42.97 -3.65
C GLY A 14 11.57 42.05 -2.76
N ILE A 15 10.86 42.61 -1.77
CA ILE A 15 9.94 41.86 -0.90
C ILE A 15 8.79 41.27 -1.72
N ALA A 16 8.18 42.05 -2.62
CA ALA A 16 7.08 41.57 -3.46
C ALA A 16 7.53 40.41 -4.36
N TYR A 17 8.71 40.51 -4.96
CA TYR A 17 9.30 39.45 -5.79
C TYR A 17 9.61 38.19 -4.98
N TYR A 18 10.17 38.35 -3.78
CA TYR A 18 10.41 37.23 -2.86
C TYR A 18 9.12 36.50 -2.47
N LEU A 19 8.05 37.23 -2.15
CA LEU A 19 6.74 36.65 -1.83
C LEU A 19 6.16 35.84 -3.01
N ILE A 20 6.33 36.33 -4.25
CA ILE A 20 5.89 35.61 -5.45
C ILE A 20 6.70 34.31 -5.64
N ILE A 21 8.03 34.37 -5.51
CA ILE A 21 8.90 33.18 -5.61
C ILE A 21 8.52 32.17 -4.54
N MET A 22 8.30 32.61 -3.30
CA MET A 22 7.94 31.72 -2.20
C MET A 22 6.60 31.02 -2.46
N ARG A 23 5.59 31.73 -2.96
CA ARG A 23 4.30 31.13 -3.36
C ARG A 23 4.46 30.13 -4.51
N ASN A 24 5.26 30.46 -5.52
CA ASN A 24 5.53 29.54 -6.64
C ASN A 24 6.31 28.32 -6.17
N SER A 25 7.27 28.49 -5.25
CA SER A 25 8.03 27.39 -4.65
C SER A 25 7.13 26.45 -3.86
N GLN A 26 6.21 26.99 -3.05
CA GLN A 26 5.21 26.20 -2.31
C GLN A 26 4.29 25.41 -3.25
N ARG A 27 3.79 26.05 -4.32
CA ARG A 27 2.98 25.35 -5.34
C ARG A 27 3.76 24.24 -6.03
N ASN A 28 5.00 24.50 -6.41
CA ASN A 28 5.86 23.50 -7.06
C ASN A 28 6.17 22.33 -6.12
N GLN A 29 6.36 22.58 -4.82
CA GLN A 29 6.52 21.52 -3.82
C GLN A 29 5.28 20.65 -3.73
N GLN A 30 4.08 21.26 -3.70
CA GLN A 30 2.82 20.52 -3.65
C GLN A 30 2.63 19.63 -4.88
N ILE A 31 2.81 20.20 -6.08
CA ILE A 31 2.74 19.44 -7.35
C ILE A 31 3.75 18.30 -7.38
N GLN A 32 4.96 18.51 -6.85
CA GLN A 32 5.98 17.46 -6.76
C GLN A 32 5.56 16.32 -5.82
N ILE A 33 4.91 16.63 -4.69
CA ILE A 33 4.41 15.61 -3.76
C ILE A 33 3.31 14.78 -4.43
N GLU A 34 2.34 15.43 -5.06
CA GLU A 34 1.25 14.77 -5.80
C GLU A 34 1.79 13.88 -6.93
N THR A 35 2.76 14.38 -7.69
CA THR A 35 3.40 13.62 -8.78
C THR A 35 4.14 12.39 -8.23
N ARG A 36 4.85 12.51 -7.11
CA ARG A 36 5.54 11.38 -6.47
C ARG A 36 4.57 10.34 -5.96
N GLN A 37 3.44 10.76 -5.38
CA GLN A 37 2.38 9.84 -4.96
C GLN A 37 1.82 9.08 -6.16
N ALA A 38 1.43 9.78 -7.24
CA ALA A 38 0.97 9.16 -8.48
C ALA A 38 1.99 8.15 -9.06
N GLN A 39 3.29 8.47 -9.02
CA GLN A 39 4.34 7.56 -9.47
C GLN A 39 4.46 6.32 -8.59
N LEU A 40 4.44 6.47 -7.25
CA LEU A 40 4.46 5.34 -6.32
C LEU A 40 3.24 4.44 -6.52
N PHE A 41 2.07 5.03 -6.75
CA PHE A 41 0.84 4.31 -7.07
C PHE A 41 0.98 3.49 -8.35
N MET A 42 1.46 4.11 -9.43
CA MET A 42 1.68 3.42 -10.70
C MET A 42 2.67 2.26 -10.54
N GLN A 43 3.73 2.41 -9.75
CA GLN A 43 4.68 1.32 -9.51
C GLN A 43 4.04 0.12 -8.79
N ILE A 44 3.20 0.39 -7.79
CA ILE A 44 2.46 -0.64 -7.05
C ILE A 44 1.46 -1.33 -7.98
N TYR A 45 0.74 -0.55 -8.77
CA TYR A 45 -0.23 -1.03 -9.75
C TYR A 45 0.42 -1.84 -10.89
N ASP A 46 1.56 -1.40 -11.41
CA ASP A 46 2.31 -2.08 -12.46
C ASP A 46 2.83 -3.44 -11.97
N HIS A 47 3.37 -3.50 -10.75
CA HIS A 47 3.78 -4.77 -10.17
C HIS A 47 2.59 -5.71 -9.95
N TYR A 48 1.45 -5.16 -9.51
CA TYR A 48 0.24 -5.95 -9.31
C TYR A 48 -0.31 -6.54 -10.61
N ASN A 49 -0.24 -5.78 -11.71
CA ASN A 49 -0.68 -6.20 -13.04
C ASN A 49 0.38 -6.99 -13.82
N ASP A 50 1.56 -7.19 -13.25
CA ASP A 50 2.54 -8.10 -13.80
C ASP A 50 1.92 -9.50 -13.89
N ARG A 51 2.06 -10.16 -15.04
CA ARG A 51 1.39 -11.43 -15.30
C ARG A 51 1.87 -12.52 -14.36
N GLU A 52 3.13 -12.50 -13.95
CA GLU A 52 3.65 -13.49 -13.01
C GLU A 52 3.15 -13.21 -11.60
N PHE A 53 3.15 -11.95 -11.16
CA PHE A 53 2.56 -11.60 -9.86
C PHE A 53 1.06 -11.90 -9.80
N ALA A 54 0.31 -11.61 -10.87
CA ALA A 54 -1.10 -11.93 -10.97
C ALA A 54 -1.35 -13.45 -10.84
N LYS A 55 -0.49 -14.30 -11.41
CA LYS A 55 -0.55 -15.76 -11.17
C LYS A 55 -0.25 -16.11 -9.72
N MET A 56 0.76 -15.49 -9.11
CA MET A 56 1.10 -15.71 -7.70
C MET A 56 -0.05 -15.36 -6.76
N VAL A 57 -0.95 -14.46 -7.14
CA VAL A 57 -2.18 -14.16 -6.38
C VAL A 57 -3.31 -15.13 -6.75
N GLN A 58 -3.56 -15.32 -8.06
CA GLN A 58 -4.70 -16.08 -8.54
C GLN A 58 -4.60 -17.57 -8.29
N GLU A 59 -3.41 -18.16 -8.34
CA GLU A 59 -3.24 -19.59 -8.15
C GLU A 59 -3.49 -20.00 -6.68
N PRO A 60 -2.88 -19.35 -5.67
CA PRO A 60 -3.22 -19.58 -4.27
C PRO A 60 -4.68 -19.27 -3.94
N LEU A 61 -5.31 -18.31 -4.62
CA LEU A 61 -6.70 -17.93 -4.35
C LEU A 61 -7.70 -18.90 -4.98
N ASN A 62 -7.54 -19.21 -6.27
CA ASN A 62 -8.55 -19.89 -7.07
C ASN A 62 -8.29 -21.39 -7.23
N VAL A 63 -7.02 -21.79 -7.36
CA VAL A 63 -6.63 -23.17 -7.71
C VAL A 63 -6.30 -24.00 -6.48
N TRP A 64 -5.52 -23.47 -5.55
CA TRP A 64 -5.10 -24.23 -4.37
C TRP A 64 -6.28 -24.51 -3.45
N LYS A 65 -6.38 -25.76 -2.97
CA LYS A 65 -7.47 -26.23 -2.11
C LYS A 65 -6.91 -27.06 -0.98
N TRP A 66 -7.45 -26.84 0.21
CA TRP A 66 -7.18 -27.61 1.40
C TRP A 66 -8.44 -27.69 2.25
N GLU A 67 -8.55 -28.75 3.04
CA GLU A 67 -9.71 -28.98 3.91
C GLU A 67 -9.58 -28.23 5.23
N ASP A 68 -8.39 -28.23 5.79
CA ASP A 68 -8.04 -27.56 7.04
C ASP A 68 -6.60 -27.03 7.01
N VAL A 69 -6.21 -26.36 8.10
CA VAL A 69 -4.90 -25.71 8.21
C VAL A 69 -3.76 -26.71 8.14
N ASP A 70 -3.90 -27.92 8.69
CA ASP A 70 -2.82 -28.90 8.69
C ASP A 70 -2.65 -29.53 7.29
N ASP A 71 -3.73 -29.83 6.57
CA ASP A 71 -3.71 -30.26 5.16
C ASP A 71 -3.11 -29.16 4.25
N GLY A 72 -3.50 -27.90 4.48
CA GLY A 72 -2.94 -26.75 3.77
C GLY A 72 -1.45 -26.59 4.04
N TRP A 73 -1.02 -26.79 5.28
CA TRP A 73 0.38 -26.74 5.68
C TRP A 73 1.20 -27.88 5.09
N GLU A 74 0.64 -29.09 5.02
CA GLU A 74 1.30 -30.22 4.37
C GLU A 74 1.49 -29.97 2.86
N LYS A 75 0.50 -29.39 2.18
CA LYS A 75 0.56 -29.13 0.73
C LYS A 75 1.42 -27.92 0.33
N TYR A 76 1.36 -26.84 1.12
CA TYR A 76 1.85 -25.52 0.72
C TYR A 76 2.75 -24.84 1.78
N GLY A 77 3.14 -25.56 2.82
CA GLY A 77 3.98 -25.05 3.90
C GLY A 77 5.46 -24.90 3.52
N PRO A 78 6.25 -24.10 4.28
CA PRO A 78 7.66 -23.86 3.99
C PRO A 78 8.55 -25.12 4.06
N GLU A 79 8.16 -26.09 4.89
CA GLU A 79 8.90 -27.33 5.11
C GLU A 79 8.56 -28.43 4.10
N THR A 80 7.41 -28.33 3.45
CA THR A 80 6.89 -29.37 2.55
C THR A 80 6.93 -28.95 1.09
N ASN A 81 6.72 -27.67 0.80
CA ASN A 81 6.69 -27.14 -0.56
C ASN A 81 7.25 -25.71 -0.62
N ILE A 82 8.56 -25.62 -0.89
CA ILE A 82 9.30 -24.34 -0.96
C ILE A 82 8.75 -23.42 -2.06
N GLU A 83 8.33 -23.97 -3.20
CA GLU A 83 7.82 -23.18 -4.33
C GLU A 83 6.46 -22.56 -4.00
N ALA A 84 5.53 -23.38 -3.49
CA ALA A 84 4.23 -22.88 -3.06
C ALA A 84 4.36 -21.89 -1.91
N SER A 85 5.22 -22.20 -0.93
CA SER A 85 5.43 -21.31 0.20
C SER A 85 6.04 -19.97 -0.20
N SER A 86 7.04 -19.98 -1.09
CA SER A 86 7.62 -18.76 -1.64
C SER A 86 6.59 -17.90 -2.36
N THR A 87 5.60 -18.52 -3.00
CA THR A 87 4.52 -17.83 -3.71
C THR A 87 3.63 -17.04 -2.75
N TRP A 88 3.00 -17.71 -1.76
CA TRP A 88 2.11 -16.99 -0.84
C TRP A 88 2.90 -16.02 0.07
N ILE A 89 4.13 -16.37 0.48
CA ILE A 89 5.00 -15.46 1.25
C ILE A 89 5.27 -14.16 0.48
N SER A 90 5.53 -14.25 -0.83
CA SER A 90 5.79 -13.08 -1.67
C SER A 90 4.56 -12.18 -1.79
N VAL A 91 3.38 -12.78 -1.96
CA VAL A 91 2.10 -12.05 -1.99
C VAL A 91 1.85 -11.29 -0.68
N PHE A 92 2.00 -11.94 0.48
CA PHE A 92 1.77 -11.25 1.75
C PHE A 92 2.89 -10.26 2.09
N ASN A 93 4.12 -10.45 1.62
CA ASN A 93 5.18 -9.44 1.73
C ASN A 93 4.85 -8.18 0.93
N TYR A 94 4.28 -8.34 -0.26
CA TYR A 94 3.78 -7.21 -1.04
C TYR A 94 2.67 -6.46 -0.30
N PHE A 95 1.63 -7.15 0.18
CA PHE A 95 0.56 -6.51 0.95
C PHE A 95 1.03 -5.91 2.27
N LYS A 96 2.02 -6.52 2.93
CA LYS A 96 2.69 -5.93 4.11
C LYS A 96 3.33 -4.59 3.76
N GLY A 97 4.01 -4.50 2.61
CA GLY A 97 4.58 -3.25 2.11
C GLY A 97 3.53 -2.18 1.90
N VAL A 98 2.45 -2.51 1.18
CA VAL A 98 1.31 -1.58 0.96
C VAL A 98 0.70 -1.14 2.29
N GLY A 99 0.51 -2.06 3.23
CA GLY A 99 -0.05 -1.76 4.55
C GLY A 99 0.81 -0.82 5.37
N VAL A 100 2.14 -0.91 5.26
CA VAL A 100 3.07 0.04 5.89
C VAL A 100 2.90 1.44 5.29
N LEU A 101 2.67 1.57 3.99
CA LEU A 101 2.44 2.87 3.35
C LEU A 101 1.13 3.50 3.83
N VAL A 102 0.05 2.71 3.92
CA VAL A 102 -1.24 3.18 4.46
C VAL A 102 -1.09 3.59 5.93
N LYS A 103 -0.48 2.73 6.76
CA LYS A 103 -0.26 3.01 8.20
C LYS A 103 0.52 4.30 8.46
N ARG A 104 1.36 4.71 7.50
CA ARG A 104 2.19 5.92 7.57
C ARG A 104 1.55 7.13 6.89
N ASN A 105 0.28 7.06 6.48
CA ASN A 105 -0.42 8.09 5.72
C ASN A 105 0.30 8.49 4.42
N GLN A 106 1.03 7.55 3.82
CA GLN A 106 1.71 7.74 2.53
C GLN A 106 0.85 7.26 1.36
N MET A 107 -0.23 6.54 1.66
CA MET A 107 -1.19 5.97 0.72
C MET A 107 -2.59 6.06 1.32
N ASP A 108 -3.54 6.58 0.54
CA ASP A 108 -4.94 6.65 0.93
C ASP A 108 -5.61 5.28 0.77
N ILE A 109 -6.42 4.86 1.75
CA ILE A 109 -7.12 3.57 1.74
C ILE A 109 -8.15 3.48 0.60
N SER A 110 -8.74 4.60 0.17
CA SER A 110 -9.67 4.65 -0.97
C SER A 110 -8.99 4.21 -2.27
N VAL A 111 -7.74 4.63 -2.49
CA VAL A 111 -6.95 4.23 -3.67
C VAL A 111 -6.64 2.73 -3.62
N VAL A 112 -6.35 2.19 -2.43
CA VAL A 112 -6.16 0.74 -2.25
C VAL A 112 -7.45 0.00 -2.55
N HIS A 113 -8.59 0.51 -2.07
CA HIS A 113 -9.89 -0.08 -2.35
C HIS A 113 -10.15 -0.16 -3.86
N ASP A 114 -9.97 0.93 -4.58
CA ASP A 114 -10.29 1.01 -6.02
C ASP A 114 -9.42 0.09 -6.89
N LEU A 115 -8.20 -0.23 -6.43
CA LEU A 115 -7.23 -0.98 -7.23
C LEU A 115 -7.03 -2.43 -6.79
N LEU A 116 -7.12 -2.72 -5.49
CA LEU A 116 -6.65 -3.99 -4.91
C LEU A 116 -7.71 -4.75 -4.10
N SER A 117 -8.85 -4.12 -3.75
CA SER A 117 -9.83 -4.72 -2.82
C SER A 117 -10.35 -6.09 -3.28
N SER A 118 -10.62 -6.23 -4.57
CA SER A 118 -11.21 -7.42 -5.19
C SER A 118 -10.39 -8.70 -5.00
N PHE A 119 -9.11 -8.59 -4.68
CA PHE A 119 -8.23 -9.74 -4.43
C PHE A 119 -7.68 -9.75 -3.01
N LEU A 120 -7.43 -8.58 -2.40
CA LEU A 120 -6.83 -8.48 -1.07
C LEU A 120 -7.73 -9.07 0.03
N VAL A 121 -9.03 -8.76 0.00
CA VAL A 121 -9.99 -9.29 0.98
C VAL A 121 -10.06 -10.81 0.92
N PRO A 122 -10.41 -11.44 -0.24
CA PRO A 122 -10.60 -12.88 -0.27
C PRO A 122 -9.30 -13.67 -0.08
N ILE A 123 -8.14 -13.13 -0.50
CA ILE A 123 -6.87 -13.81 -0.26
C ILE A 123 -6.44 -13.74 1.21
N TRP A 124 -6.70 -12.63 1.91
CA TRP A 124 -6.44 -12.54 3.34
C TRP A 124 -7.33 -13.52 4.10
N GLU A 125 -8.64 -13.50 3.88
CA GLU A 125 -9.59 -14.38 4.57
C GLU A 125 -9.27 -15.87 4.36
N LYS A 126 -8.88 -16.24 3.14
CA LYS A 126 -8.49 -17.62 2.82
C LYS A 126 -7.23 -18.05 3.58
N TRP A 127 -6.21 -17.19 3.65
CA TRP A 127 -4.89 -17.54 4.16
C TRP A 127 -4.66 -17.15 5.61
N GLU A 128 -5.54 -16.38 6.23
CA GLU A 128 -5.42 -15.98 7.64
C GLU A 128 -5.13 -17.17 8.57
N PRO A 129 -5.85 -18.31 8.49
CA PRO A 129 -5.54 -19.46 9.34
C PRO A 129 -4.11 -20.01 9.17
N MET A 130 -3.61 -20.03 7.94
CA MET A 130 -2.24 -20.44 7.61
C MET A 130 -1.19 -19.45 8.13
N ILE A 131 -1.49 -18.15 8.06
CA ILE A 131 -0.63 -17.10 8.62
C ILE A 131 -0.58 -17.23 10.14
N MET A 132 -1.72 -17.45 10.81
CA MET A 132 -1.73 -17.65 12.27
C MET A 132 -0.92 -18.89 12.67
N ARG A 133 -1.07 -20.00 11.94
CA ARG A 133 -0.26 -21.20 12.11
C ARG A 133 1.24 -20.93 11.96
N TYR A 134 1.64 -20.15 10.96
CA TYR A 134 3.03 -19.74 10.77
C TYR A 134 3.56 -18.96 11.98
N ARG A 135 2.79 -17.99 12.47
CA ARG A 135 3.17 -17.15 13.62
C ARG A 135 3.42 -18.01 14.87
N GLU A 136 2.57 -19.00 15.10
CA GLU A 136 2.70 -19.95 16.22
C GLU A 136 3.93 -20.85 16.07
N LEU A 137 4.07 -21.52 14.92
CA LEU A 137 5.13 -22.51 14.69
C LEU A 137 6.53 -21.89 14.73
N TYR A 138 6.70 -20.71 14.14
CA TYR A 138 8.00 -20.04 14.05
C TYR A 138 8.23 -18.99 15.14
N ASN A 139 7.29 -18.85 16.09
CA ASN A 139 7.34 -17.82 17.14
C ASN A 139 7.55 -16.40 16.58
N GLN A 140 6.82 -16.08 15.52
CA GLN A 140 6.87 -14.78 14.83
C GLN A 140 5.51 -14.08 14.90
N PRO A 141 5.10 -13.56 16.08
CA PRO A 141 3.75 -13.01 16.27
C PRO A 141 3.41 -11.83 15.36
N THR A 142 4.41 -11.13 14.81
CA THR A 142 4.24 -9.96 13.93
C THR A 142 4.38 -10.28 12.44
N ALA A 143 4.47 -11.56 12.06
CA ALA A 143 4.60 -11.95 10.65
C ALA A 143 3.41 -11.39 9.84
N TRP A 144 3.71 -10.60 8.81
CA TRP A 144 2.72 -9.90 7.97
C TRP A 144 1.70 -9.01 8.71
N GLU A 145 2.06 -8.45 9.88
CA GLU A 145 1.19 -7.48 10.59
C GLU A 145 0.74 -6.29 9.72
N GLY A 146 1.56 -5.89 8.74
CA GLY A 146 1.22 -4.82 7.81
C GLY A 146 0.09 -5.22 6.86
N ALA A 147 0.07 -6.48 6.41
CA ALA A 147 -1.00 -6.99 5.56
C ALA A 147 -2.30 -7.14 6.36
N GLU A 148 -2.20 -7.60 7.61
CA GLU A 148 -3.33 -7.65 8.54
C GLU A 148 -3.93 -6.26 8.81
N TYR A 149 -3.06 -5.27 9.06
CA TYR A 149 -3.48 -3.89 9.23
C TYR A 149 -4.19 -3.37 7.98
N LEU A 150 -3.62 -3.62 6.79
CA LEU A 150 -4.21 -3.20 5.52
C LEU A 150 -5.61 -3.80 5.31
N TYR A 151 -5.76 -5.10 5.57
CA TYR A 151 -7.05 -5.78 5.51
C TYR A 151 -8.07 -5.13 6.45
N LYS A 152 -7.71 -4.92 7.73
CA LYS A 152 -8.62 -4.33 8.74
C LYS A 152 -9.05 -2.91 8.38
N GLU A 153 -8.13 -2.08 7.90
CA GLU A 153 -8.48 -0.72 7.46
C GLU A 153 -9.35 -0.73 6.21
N LEU A 154 -9.12 -1.66 5.28
CA LEU A 154 -9.94 -1.80 4.08
C LEU A 154 -11.37 -2.24 4.43
N ILE A 155 -11.54 -3.22 5.32
CA ILE A 155 -12.87 -3.63 5.80
C ILE A 155 -13.57 -2.46 6.48
N ARG A 156 -12.89 -1.72 7.37
CA ARG A 156 -13.46 -0.53 8.01
C ARG A 156 -13.92 0.49 6.97
N TYR A 157 -13.09 0.76 5.96
CA TYR A 157 -13.42 1.69 4.88
C TYR A 157 -14.67 1.24 4.08
N ILE A 158 -14.79 -0.04 3.74
CA ILE A 158 -15.95 -0.61 3.04
C ILE A 158 -17.23 -0.56 3.92
N GLU A 159 -17.09 -0.76 5.24
CA GLU A 159 -18.21 -0.66 6.18
C GLU A 159 -18.73 0.77 6.31
N GLU A 160 -17.83 1.75 6.29
CA GLU A 160 -18.14 3.19 6.33
C GLU A 160 -18.75 3.71 5.01
N HIS A 161 -18.53 3.00 3.90
CA HIS A 161 -19.00 3.35 2.56
C HIS A 161 -19.83 2.20 1.94
N PRO A 162 -21.07 1.97 2.40
CA PRO A 162 -21.88 0.82 1.97
C PRO A 162 -22.16 0.78 0.46
N GLU A 163 -22.08 1.91 -0.24
CA GLU A 163 -22.18 2.02 -1.69
C GLU A 163 -21.06 1.28 -2.45
N LEU A 164 -19.95 0.98 -1.77
CA LEU A 164 -18.79 0.27 -2.31
C LEU A 164 -18.89 -1.25 -2.13
N LYS A 165 -19.90 -1.75 -1.40
CA LYS A 165 -20.16 -3.19 -1.27
C LYS A 165 -20.68 -3.74 -2.62
N THR A 166 -19.75 -4.22 -3.44
CA THR A 166 -20.04 -4.96 -4.69
C THR A 166 -20.45 -6.39 -4.43
#